data_AF-A0A7C1PPT3-F1
#
_entry.id   AF-A0A7C1PPT3-F1
#
_cell.length_a   1.000
_cell.length_b   1.000
_cell.length_c   1.000
_cell.angle_alpha   90.00
_cell.angle_beta   90.00
_cell.angle_gamma   90.00
#
_symmetry.space_group_name_H-M   'P 1'
#
loop_
_entity.id
_entity.type
_entity.pdbx_description
1 polymer ?
#
loop_
_entity_poly.entity_id
_entity_poly.type
_entity_poly.pdbx_seq_one_letter_code
_entity_poly.pdbx_strand_id
1 'polypeptide(L)'
;MRDGILLLTIFILVCIPISAEIEKVDNSKIIGSWINNHNFYYTFDEKGVMKVINLDSNPVYYNTYRYEVISMGLKEFIRYGKDLSDSTSVELILMSDVLDSTAVFAYGKTFVRAETGKGLLGSWKYVDDLTIISWDIDKETIEYRQTELDFTTGELKPIEEHFGTYIRKNRKENAGRFYIDFQDGKKTVILPILYKDIMYIFDVNPSWSTFNLAEKTPTYKDYKQALNLK
;
A
#
# COMPACT_ATOMS: atom_id res chain seq x y z
N MET A 1 26.96 3.59 -55.88
CA MET A 1 25.66 3.12 -55.36
C MET A 1 25.94 2.48 -54.02
N ARG A 2 25.55 3.14 -52.93
CA ARG A 2 25.76 2.66 -51.55
C ARG A 2 24.42 2.15 -51.06
N ASP A 3 24.34 0.85 -50.83
CA ASP A 3 23.19 0.20 -50.21
C ASP A 3 23.17 0.54 -48.72
N GLY A 4 22.12 1.24 -48.31
CA GLY A 4 21.84 1.56 -46.91
C GLY A 4 21.08 0.42 -46.25
N ILE A 5 21.75 -0.34 -45.39
CA ILE A 5 21.10 -1.30 -44.50
C ILE A 5 20.55 -0.48 -43.32
N LEU A 6 19.24 -0.22 -43.37
CA LEU A 6 18.50 0.32 -42.24
C LEU A 6 18.34 -0.81 -41.20
N LEU A 7 19.16 -0.81 -40.15
CA LEU A 7 18.97 -1.68 -38.99
C LEU A 7 17.73 -1.19 -38.23
N LEU A 8 16.60 -1.84 -38.48
CA LEU A 8 15.39 -1.71 -37.68
C LEU A 8 15.57 -2.53 -36.40
N THR A 9 16.15 -1.91 -35.37
CA THR A 9 16.24 -2.52 -34.03
C THR A 9 14.86 -2.48 -33.38
N ILE A 10 14.06 -3.52 -33.59
CA ILE A 10 12.80 -3.72 -32.87
C ILE A 10 13.16 -4.06 -31.42
N PHE A 11 13.10 -3.07 -30.53
CA PHE A 11 13.02 -3.31 -29.10
C PHE A 11 11.65 -3.92 -28.82
N ILE A 12 11.56 -5.26 -28.83
CA ILE A 12 10.44 -5.96 -28.22
C ILE A 12 10.61 -5.77 -26.70
N LEU A 13 10.02 -4.69 -26.18
CA LEU A 13 9.82 -4.54 -24.75
C LEU A 13 8.83 -5.63 -24.35
N VAL A 14 9.34 -6.78 -23.92
CA VAL A 14 8.54 -7.83 -23.30
C VAL A 14 8.05 -7.27 -21.97
N CYS A 15 6.93 -6.54 -22.01
CA CYS A 15 6.14 -6.25 -20.83
C CYS A 15 5.54 -7.57 -20.35
N ILE A 16 6.31 -8.33 -19.59
CA ILE A 16 5.74 -9.39 -18.75
C ILE A 16 4.81 -8.67 -17.79
N PRO A 17 3.48 -8.88 -17.85
CA PRO A 17 2.64 -8.48 -16.74
C PRO A 17 3.07 -9.37 -15.59
N ILE A 18 3.84 -8.84 -14.65
CA ILE A 18 3.99 -9.48 -13.35
C ILE A 18 2.62 -9.27 -12.68
N SER A 19 1.59 -10.00 -13.11
CA SER A 19 0.56 -10.37 -12.15
C SER A 19 1.24 -11.44 -11.32
N ALA A 20 1.82 -11.04 -10.20
CA ALA A 20 2.27 -12.01 -9.23
C ALA A 20 1.06 -12.88 -8.89
N GLU A 21 1.18 -14.19 -9.10
CA GLU A 21 0.17 -15.13 -8.69
C GLU A 21 -0.05 -14.98 -7.19
N ILE A 22 -1.31 -14.87 -6.78
CA ILE A 22 -1.67 -14.73 -5.38
C ILE A 22 -1.66 -16.14 -4.79
N GLU A 23 -0.71 -16.41 -3.92
CA GLU A 23 -0.62 -17.70 -3.23
C GLU A 23 -1.04 -17.52 -1.77
N LYS A 24 -1.89 -18.40 -1.27
CA LYS A 24 -2.24 -18.40 0.15
C LYS A 24 -1.07 -18.94 0.97
N VAL A 25 -0.72 -18.21 2.02
CA VAL A 25 0.37 -18.52 2.95
C VAL A 25 -0.22 -18.96 4.30
N ASP A 26 0.63 -19.60 5.10
CA ASP A 26 0.29 -19.99 6.47
C ASP A 26 0.07 -18.76 7.38
N ASN A 27 -1.13 -18.70 7.98
CA ASN A 27 -1.50 -17.67 8.95
C ASN A 27 -0.69 -17.76 10.25
N SER A 28 -0.06 -18.91 10.54
CA SER A 28 0.75 -19.11 11.75
C SER A 28 1.92 -18.13 11.87
N LYS A 29 2.38 -17.56 10.75
CA LYS A 29 3.48 -16.60 10.68
C LYS A 29 3.23 -15.30 11.45
N ILE A 30 1.97 -14.98 11.75
CA ILE A 30 1.58 -13.66 12.24
C ILE A 30 0.71 -13.67 13.49
N ILE A 31 0.40 -14.86 14.01
CA ILE A 31 -0.38 -15.04 15.24
C ILE A 31 0.29 -14.27 16.39
N GLY A 32 -0.51 -13.50 17.11
CA GLY A 32 -0.01 -12.71 18.23
C GLY A 32 -0.67 -11.35 18.33
N SER A 33 -0.06 -10.48 19.12
CA SER A 33 -0.49 -9.09 19.31
C SER A 33 0.60 -8.15 18.86
N TRP A 34 0.23 -7.12 18.11
CA TRP A 34 1.15 -6.17 17.49
C TRP A 34 0.68 -4.77 17.78
N ILE A 35 1.62 -3.88 18.10
CA ILE A 35 1.34 -2.46 18.34
C ILE A 35 2.08 -1.63 17.30
N ASN A 36 1.40 -0.64 16.72
CA ASN A 36 2.07 0.36 15.87
C ASN A 36 2.45 1.60 16.69
N ASN A 37 3.23 2.50 16.09
CA ASN A 37 3.65 3.76 16.73
C ASN A 37 2.50 4.74 17.05
N HIS A 38 1.26 4.42 16.68
CA HIS A 38 0.06 5.25 16.90
C HIS A 38 -0.91 4.60 17.91
N ASN A 39 -0.42 3.72 18.78
CA ASN A 39 -1.19 3.02 19.83
C ASN A 39 -2.39 2.20 19.33
N PHE A 40 -2.38 1.78 18.06
CA PHE A 40 -3.30 0.77 17.57
C PHE A 40 -2.76 -0.62 17.90
N TYR A 41 -3.62 -1.44 18.51
CA TYR A 41 -3.36 -2.84 18.79
C TYR A 41 -4.04 -3.73 17.78
N TYR A 42 -3.28 -4.66 17.23
CA TYR A 42 -3.72 -5.66 16.27
C TYR A 42 -3.56 -7.04 16.89
N THR A 43 -4.60 -7.86 16.86
CA THR A 43 -4.47 -9.28 17.25
C THR A 43 -4.85 -10.17 16.09
N PHE A 44 -4.02 -11.16 15.82
CA PHE A 44 -4.24 -12.17 14.78
C PHE A 44 -4.34 -13.54 15.43
N ASP A 45 -5.40 -14.29 15.12
CA ASP A 45 -5.56 -15.65 15.62
C ASP A 45 -5.41 -16.72 14.52
N GLU A 46 -5.19 -17.96 14.95
CA GLU A 46 -5.03 -19.12 14.07
C GLU A 46 -6.24 -19.37 13.14
N LYS A 47 -7.40 -18.79 13.45
CA LYS A 47 -8.65 -18.98 12.70
C LYS A 47 -8.85 -17.91 11.62
N GLY A 48 -7.86 -17.06 11.39
CA GLY A 48 -7.95 -16.00 10.38
C GLY A 48 -8.85 -14.85 10.82
N VAL A 49 -8.88 -14.52 12.11
CA VAL A 49 -9.57 -13.34 12.64
C VAL A 49 -8.56 -12.29 13.08
N MET A 50 -8.72 -11.08 12.53
CA MET A 50 -7.98 -9.90 12.92
C MET A 50 -8.86 -9.00 13.76
N LYS A 51 -8.33 -8.47 14.88
CA LYS A 51 -9.00 -7.45 15.67
C LYS A 51 -8.13 -6.21 15.73
N VAL A 52 -8.75 -5.04 15.62
CA VAL A 52 -8.07 -3.74 15.66
C VAL A 52 -8.68 -2.90 16.75
N ILE A 53 -7.83 -2.31 17.61
CA ILE A 53 -8.24 -1.53 18.77
C ILE A 53 -7.45 -0.23 18.82
N ASN A 54 -8.13 0.91 18.88
CA ASN A 54 -7.50 2.21 19.16
C ASN A 54 -7.73 2.60 20.64
N LEU A 55 -6.68 2.51 21.46
CA LEU A 55 -6.79 2.79 22.89
C LEU A 55 -6.94 4.27 23.23
N ASP A 56 -6.48 5.17 22.35
CA ASP A 56 -6.51 6.61 22.60
C ASP A 56 -7.86 7.25 22.21
N SER A 57 -8.77 6.46 21.64
CA SER A 57 -10.11 6.92 21.23
C SER A 57 -11.15 6.84 22.36
N ASN A 58 -12.04 7.84 22.43
CA ASN A 58 -13.23 7.81 23.28
C ASN A 58 -14.50 8.06 22.42
N PRO A 59 -15.35 7.06 22.18
CA PRO A 59 -15.29 5.69 22.69
C PRO A 59 -14.15 4.87 22.06
N VAL A 60 -13.68 3.85 22.78
CA VAL A 60 -12.67 2.91 22.25
C VAL A 60 -13.17 2.24 21.00
N TYR A 61 -12.45 2.44 19.90
CA TYR A 61 -12.74 1.84 18.61
C TYR A 61 -12.31 0.38 18.61
N TYR A 62 -13.22 -0.53 18.25
CA TYR A 62 -12.99 -1.97 18.14
C TYR A 62 -13.60 -2.49 16.84
N ASN A 63 -12.76 -3.04 15.95
CA ASN A 63 -13.22 -3.73 14.75
C ASN A 63 -12.69 -5.16 14.70
N THR A 64 -13.45 -6.03 14.04
CA THR A 64 -13.08 -7.41 13.76
C THR A 64 -13.21 -7.67 12.26
N TYR A 65 -12.19 -8.31 11.69
CA TYR A 65 -12.09 -8.63 10.28
C TYR A 65 -11.70 -10.10 10.10
N ARG A 66 -12.01 -10.65 8.93
CA ARG A 66 -11.35 -11.87 8.44
C ARG A 66 -10.01 -11.48 7.84
N TYR A 67 -9.01 -12.32 8.01
CA TYR A 67 -7.72 -12.15 7.35
C TYR A 67 -7.16 -13.46 6.83
N GLU A 68 -6.30 -13.34 5.82
CA GLU A 68 -5.39 -14.38 5.39
C GLU A 68 -4.05 -13.77 5.01
N VAL A 69 -2.99 -14.54 5.20
CA VAL A 69 -1.67 -14.18 4.66
C VAL A 69 -1.60 -14.66 3.22
N ILE A 70 -1.21 -13.76 2.32
CA ILE A 70 -1.00 -14.07 0.90
C ILE A 70 0.42 -13.68 0.49
N SER A 71 0.96 -14.36 -0.51
CA SER A 71 2.16 -13.96 -1.21
C SER A 71 1.78 -13.40 -2.57
N MET A 72 2.45 -12.32 -2.97
CA MET A 72 2.45 -11.80 -4.33
C MET A 72 3.90 -11.68 -4.80
N GLY A 73 4.45 -12.80 -5.26
CA GLY A 73 5.84 -12.92 -5.68
C GLY A 73 6.77 -13.08 -4.48
N LEU A 74 7.60 -12.08 -4.20
CA LEU A 74 8.57 -12.09 -3.09
C LEU A 74 8.09 -11.25 -1.88
N LYS A 75 6.82 -10.90 -1.85
CA LYS A 75 6.21 -10.02 -0.85
C LYS A 75 5.04 -10.74 -0.23
N GLU A 76 4.97 -10.72 1.09
CA GLU A 76 3.83 -11.26 1.81
C GLU A 76 2.97 -10.12 2.32
N PHE A 77 1.66 -10.33 2.28
CA PHE A 77 0.66 -9.36 2.69
C PHE A 77 -0.35 -10.03 3.63
N ILE A 78 -0.87 -9.27 4.57
CA ILE A 78 -2.14 -9.58 5.21
C ILE A 78 -3.23 -9.00 4.33
N ARG A 79 -4.08 -9.87 3.78
CA ARG A 79 -5.32 -9.48 3.14
C ARG A 79 -6.43 -9.58 4.18
N TYR A 80 -7.11 -8.46 4.46
CA TYR A 80 -8.17 -8.43 5.46
C TYR A 80 -9.41 -7.66 4.99
N GLY A 81 -10.56 -7.94 5.59
CA GLY A 81 -11.82 -7.27 5.31
C GLY A 81 -12.98 -7.87 6.11
N LYS A 82 -14.17 -7.27 6.04
CA LYS A 82 -15.37 -7.86 6.66
C LYS A 82 -15.76 -9.16 5.95
N ASP A 83 -15.66 -9.13 4.63
CA ASP A 83 -15.82 -10.28 3.74
C ASP A 83 -14.68 -10.29 2.73
N LEU A 84 -13.85 -11.32 2.76
CA LEU A 84 -12.72 -11.43 1.83
C LEU A 84 -13.19 -11.63 0.38
N SER A 85 -14.40 -12.14 0.15
CA SER A 85 -14.94 -12.31 -1.21
C SER A 85 -15.25 -10.96 -1.88
N ASP A 86 -15.61 -9.95 -1.10
CA ASP A 86 -15.89 -8.59 -1.57
C ASP A 86 -14.61 -7.77 -1.73
N SER A 87 -14.22 -7.54 -2.98
CA SER A 87 -13.04 -6.74 -3.34
C SER A 87 -13.04 -5.31 -2.84
N THR A 88 -14.22 -4.71 -2.66
CA THR A 88 -14.34 -3.29 -2.32
C THR A 88 -14.09 -3.03 -0.83
N SER A 89 -14.19 -4.09 0.00
CA SER A 89 -13.95 -4.05 1.44
C SER A 89 -12.61 -4.65 1.86
N VAL A 90 -11.81 -5.11 0.90
CA VAL A 90 -10.52 -5.77 1.14
C VAL A 90 -9.41 -4.73 1.17
N GLU A 91 -8.57 -4.84 2.19
CA GLU A 91 -7.37 -4.05 2.38
C GLU A 91 -6.14 -4.95 2.45
N LEU A 92 -4.97 -4.37 2.15
CA LEU A 92 -3.69 -5.05 2.20
C LEU A 92 -2.75 -4.34 3.17
N ILE A 93 -2.15 -5.13 4.06
CA ILE A 93 -1.00 -4.72 4.87
C ILE A 93 0.22 -5.47 4.33
N LEU A 94 1.29 -4.77 3.99
CA LEU A 94 2.55 -5.41 3.61
C LEU A 94 3.18 -6.01 4.87
N MET A 95 3.35 -7.34 4.93
CA MET A 95 3.85 -8.09 6.09
C MET A 95 5.37 -8.34 6.04
N SER A 96 5.94 -8.53 4.87
CA SER A 96 7.38 -8.74 4.76
C SER A 96 7.87 -8.23 3.42
N ASP A 97 8.95 -7.47 3.49
CA ASP A 97 9.80 -7.22 2.33
C ASP A 97 11.18 -7.76 2.66
N VAL A 98 11.72 -8.60 1.78
CA VAL A 98 13.00 -9.31 1.94
C VAL A 98 14.17 -8.35 2.25
N LEU A 99 14.00 -7.05 2.03
CA LEU A 99 15.01 -6.02 2.30
C LEU A 99 14.88 -5.23 3.61
N ASP A 100 13.79 -5.37 4.38
CA ASP A 100 13.63 -4.63 5.64
C ASP A 100 13.22 -5.55 6.79
N SER A 101 14.17 -5.83 7.67
CA SER A 101 13.99 -6.67 8.85
C SER A 101 13.55 -5.89 10.10
N THR A 102 13.26 -4.59 9.99
CA THR A 102 13.11 -3.70 11.15
C THR A 102 11.66 -3.29 11.45
N ALA A 103 10.72 -3.63 10.57
CA ALA A 103 9.31 -3.23 10.67
C ALA A 103 8.43 -4.10 9.76
N VAL A 104 7.55 -4.91 10.35
CA VAL A 104 6.82 -5.99 9.64
C VAL A 104 5.55 -5.48 8.92
N PHE A 105 4.99 -4.30 9.21
CA PHE A 105 3.71 -3.90 8.61
C PHE A 105 3.69 -2.49 8.02
N ALA A 106 3.46 -2.37 6.72
CA ALA A 106 3.16 -1.08 6.09
C ALA A 106 1.72 -1.03 5.59
N TYR A 107 1.02 0.07 5.85
CA TYR A 107 -0.29 0.36 5.25
C TYR A 107 -0.10 0.97 3.87
N GLY A 108 -0.81 0.43 2.88
CA GLY A 108 -0.85 1.00 1.56
C GLY A 108 -1.92 2.08 1.51
N LYS A 109 -1.59 3.27 1.00
CA LYS A 109 -2.63 4.22 0.57
C LYS A 109 -3.36 3.63 -0.63
N THR A 110 -4.68 3.59 -0.57
CA THR A 110 -5.53 2.98 -1.59
C THR A 110 -5.88 4.00 -2.68
N PHE A 111 -5.69 3.61 -3.92
CA PHE A 111 -6.07 4.42 -5.07
C PHE A 111 -6.99 3.61 -5.97
N VAL A 112 -8.09 4.23 -6.39
CA VAL A 112 -9.04 3.67 -7.34
C VAL A 112 -8.69 4.16 -8.73
N ARG A 113 -8.81 3.27 -9.72
CA ARG A 113 -8.57 3.64 -11.11
C ARG A 113 -9.61 4.66 -11.59
N ALA A 114 -9.14 5.77 -12.16
CA ALA A 114 -10.01 6.85 -12.64
C ALA A 114 -10.44 6.67 -14.12
N GLU A 115 -9.63 6.01 -14.95
CA GLU A 115 -9.87 5.84 -16.39
C GLU A 115 -9.48 4.44 -16.89
N THR A 116 -9.75 4.12 -18.16
CA THR A 116 -9.34 2.84 -18.75
C THR A 116 -7.81 2.69 -18.76
N GLY A 117 -7.30 1.53 -18.35
CA GLY A 117 -5.87 1.23 -18.33
C GLY A 117 -5.61 -0.25 -18.11
N LYS A 118 -4.35 -0.68 -18.20
CA LYS A 118 -3.94 -2.08 -17.97
C LYS A 118 -2.79 -2.14 -16.99
N GLY A 119 -2.95 -2.96 -15.95
CA GLY A 119 -1.94 -3.05 -14.89
C GLY A 119 -1.71 -1.69 -14.26
N LEU A 120 -0.48 -1.35 -13.88
CA LEU A 120 -0.19 -0.10 -13.15
C LEU A 120 -0.36 1.16 -13.99
N LEU A 121 -0.39 1.02 -15.32
CA LEU A 121 -0.50 2.14 -16.23
C LEU A 121 -1.92 2.74 -16.19
N GLY A 122 -1.99 4.07 -16.23
CA GLY A 122 -3.21 4.86 -16.21
C GLY A 122 -3.30 5.78 -14.99
N SER A 123 -4.49 6.34 -14.83
CA SER A 123 -4.80 7.34 -13.81
C SER A 123 -5.41 6.70 -12.56
N TRP A 124 -4.91 7.11 -11.40
CA TRP A 124 -5.27 6.58 -10.09
C TRP A 124 -5.61 7.72 -9.15
N LYS A 125 -6.67 7.57 -8.36
CA LYS A 125 -7.16 8.63 -7.45
C LYS A 125 -7.41 8.09 -6.05
N TYR A 126 -6.96 8.86 -5.07
CA TYR A 126 -7.32 8.74 -3.67
C TYR A 126 -8.08 10.00 -3.29
N VAL A 127 -9.17 9.84 -2.56
CA VAL A 127 -10.00 10.93 -2.07
C VAL A 127 -10.11 10.78 -0.57
N ASP A 128 -9.77 11.84 0.15
CA ASP A 128 -9.78 11.91 1.60
C ASP A 128 -10.33 13.26 2.03
N ASP A 129 -11.58 13.23 2.52
CA ASP A 129 -12.40 14.40 2.78
C ASP A 129 -12.42 15.39 1.60
N LEU A 130 -11.54 16.38 1.64
CA LEU A 130 -11.46 17.49 0.69
C LEU A 130 -10.21 17.43 -0.18
N THR A 131 -9.31 16.52 0.14
CA THR A 131 -8.06 16.32 -0.59
C THR A 131 -8.25 15.22 -1.61
N ILE A 132 -7.82 15.49 -2.84
CA ILE A 132 -7.71 14.50 -3.91
C ILE A 132 -6.25 14.37 -4.26
N ILE A 133 -5.73 13.15 -4.23
CA ILE A 133 -4.40 12.82 -4.70
C ILE A 133 -4.55 11.97 -5.97
N SER A 134 -3.91 12.37 -7.05
CA SER A 134 -3.86 11.61 -8.29
C SER A 134 -2.44 11.22 -8.68
N TRP A 135 -2.31 10.00 -9.19
CA TRP A 135 -1.12 9.50 -9.86
C TRP A 135 -1.48 9.14 -11.30
N ASP A 136 -0.80 9.76 -12.26
CA ASP A 136 -0.87 9.38 -13.67
C ASP A 136 0.43 8.68 -14.04
N ILE A 137 0.34 7.37 -14.29
CA ILE A 137 1.50 6.50 -14.52
C ILE A 137 1.50 6.06 -15.97
N ASP A 138 2.47 6.54 -16.74
CA ASP A 138 2.76 6.02 -18.09
C ASP A 138 3.96 5.06 -18.05
N LYS A 139 4.44 4.60 -19.20
CA LYS A 139 5.52 3.61 -19.32
C LYS A 139 6.84 4.06 -18.69
N GLU A 140 7.12 5.35 -18.73
CA GLU A 140 8.41 5.93 -18.31
C GLU A 140 8.25 7.16 -17.41
N THR A 141 7.09 7.82 -17.49
CA THR A 141 6.80 9.05 -16.77
C THR A 141 5.75 8.84 -15.69
N ILE A 142 5.80 9.72 -14.70
CA ILE A 142 4.83 9.74 -13.62
C ILE A 142 4.50 11.18 -13.26
N GLU A 143 3.22 11.44 -13.07
CA GLU A 143 2.71 12.71 -12.56
C GLU A 143 2.00 12.45 -11.23
N TYR A 144 2.34 13.26 -10.23
CA TYR A 144 1.67 13.32 -8.94
C TYR A 144 1.00 14.68 -8.83
N ARG A 145 -0.27 14.70 -8.44
CA ARG A 145 -1.00 15.93 -8.15
C ARG A 145 -1.81 15.76 -6.88
N GLN A 146 -1.69 16.71 -5.98
CA GLN A 146 -2.56 16.87 -4.83
C GLN A 146 -3.36 18.15 -4.99
N THR A 147 -4.68 18.04 -4.90
CA THR A 147 -5.63 19.16 -4.92
C THR A 147 -6.50 19.16 -3.68
N GLU A 148 -6.96 20.33 -3.26
CA GLU A 148 -7.95 20.48 -2.18
C GLU A 148 -9.17 21.28 -2.65
N LEU A 149 -10.34 20.89 -2.17
CA LEU A 149 -11.59 21.60 -2.43
C LEU A 149 -11.65 22.89 -1.60
N ASP A 150 -11.68 24.04 -2.28
CA ASP A 150 -11.97 25.31 -1.65
C ASP A 150 -13.49 25.45 -1.45
N PHE A 151 -13.97 25.46 -0.21
CA PHE A 151 -15.41 25.61 0.09
C PHE A 151 -16.00 26.97 -0.26
N THR A 152 -15.18 28.01 -0.36
CA THR A 152 -15.67 29.35 -0.69
C THR A 152 -16.00 29.48 -2.17
N THR A 153 -15.27 28.77 -3.04
CA THR A 153 -15.46 28.80 -4.50
C THR A 153 -16.09 27.53 -5.06
N GLY A 154 -16.02 26.41 -4.34
CA GLY A 154 -16.40 25.08 -4.82
C GLY A 154 -15.40 24.48 -5.82
N GLU A 155 -14.22 25.08 -5.98
CA GLU A 155 -13.21 24.67 -6.96
C GLU A 155 -12.09 23.87 -6.32
N LEU A 156 -11.52 22.92 -7.07
CA LEU A 156 -10.30 22.21 -6.67
C LEU A 156 -9.07 23.09 -6.94
N LYS A 157 -8.27 23.33 -5.90
CA LYS A 157 -7.02 24.07 -5.98
C LYS A 157 -5.82 23.14 -5.88
N PRO A 158 -4.81 23.26 -6.76
CA PRO A 158 -3.58 22.49 -6.63
C PRO A 158 -2.81 22.94 -5.39
N ILE A 159 -2.39 21.96 -4.58
CA ILE A 159 -1.50 22.14 -3.42
C ILE A 159 -0.07 21.76 -3.81
N GLU A 160 0.08 20.63 -4.49
CA GLU A 160 1.38 20.06 -4.84
C GLU A 160 1.28 19.35 -6.19
N GLU A 161 2.27 19.57 -7.05
CA GLU A 161 2.36 18.94 -8.36
C GLU A 161 3.81 18.55 -8.63
N HIS A 162 4.01 17.30 -9.03
CA HIS A 162 5.31 16.79 -9.42
C HIS A 162 5.20 15.97 -10.69
N PHE A 163 6.09 16.26 -11.63
CA PHE A 163 6.25 15.47 -12.84
C PHE A 163 7.67 14.90 -12.88
N GLY A 164 7.79 13.64 -13.27
CA GLY A 164 9.06 12.93 -13.21
C GLY A 164 9.13 11.72 -14.11
N THR A 165 10.26 11.04 -14.00
CA THR A 165 10.48 9.73 -14.61
C THR A 165 10.69 8.70 -13.52
N TYR A 166 10.48 7.43 -13.87
CA TYR A 166 10.73 6.36 -12.92
C TYR A 166 11.48 5.20 -13.57
N ILE A 167 12.23 4.49 -12.74
CA ILE A 167 12.86 3.23 -13.12
C ILE A 167 12.31 2.09 -12.25
N ARG A 168 12.04 0.95 -12.91
CA ARG A 168 11.70 -0.30 -12.23
C ARG A 168 12.97 -1.11 -12.06
N LYS A 169 13.36 -1.40 -10.82
CA LYS A 169 14.47 -2.33 -10.60
C LYS A 169 13.94 -3.77 -10.64
N ASN A 170 14.41 -4.54 -11.62
CA ASN A 170 14.08 -5.97 -11.78
C ASN A 170 15.01 -6.90 -10.98
N ARG A 171 15.87 -6.37 -10.08
CA ARG A 171 16.66 -7.24 -9.20
C ARG A 171 15.71 -7.95 -8.24
N LYS A 172 15.90 -9.26 -7.99
CA LYS A 172 15.06 -10.07 -7.08
C LYS A 172 14.76 -9.36 -5.76
N GLU A 173 15.77 -8.73 -5.19
CA GLU A 173 15.69 -7.95 -3.95
C GLU A 173 14.80 -6.69 -4.04
N ASN A 174 14.77 -5.98 -5.17
CA ASN A 174 14.05 -4.72 -5.33
C ASN A 174 12.81 -4.82 -6.23
N ALA A 175 12.37 -6.05 -6.53
CA ALA A 175 11.30 -6.32 -7.47
C ALA A 175 10.01 -5.59 -7.07
N GLY A 176 9.43 -4.86 -8.03
CA GLY A 176 8.18 -4.11 -7.90
C GLY A 176 8.33 -2.67 -7.40
N ARG A 177 9.52 -2.23 -6.95
CA ARG A 177 9.73 -0.84 -6.50
C ARG A 177 9.96 0.13 -7.66
N PHE A 178 9.38 1.32 -7.52
CA PHE A 178 9.51 2.43 -8.45
C PHE A 178 10.39 3.48 -7.79
N TYR A 179 11.55 3.75 -8.40
CA TYR A 179 12.42 4.85 -8.00
C TYR A 179 12.09 6.03 -8.89
N ILE A 180 11.55 7.08 -8.30
CA ILE A 180 11.02 8.25 -9.00
C ILE A 180 11.98 9.41 -8.83
N ASP A 181 12.31 10.05 -9.94
CA ASP A 181 13.08 11.29 -10.01
C ASP A 181 12.18 12.38 -10.61
N PHE A 182 11.76 13.33 -9.76
CA PHE A 182 10.93 14.44 -10.17
C PHE A 182 11.78 15.59 -10.71
N GLN A 183 11.24 16.35 -11.66
CA GLN A 183 11.95 17.45 -12.32
C GLN A 183 12.33 18.59 -11.38
N ASP A 184 11.65 18.72 -10.24
CA ASP A 184 11.96 19.68 -9.18
C ASP A 184 13.13 19.22 -8.27
N GLY A 185 13.73 18.06 -8.57
CA GLY A 185 14.86 17.49 -7.83
C GLY A 185 14.46 16.60 -6.66
N LYS A 186 13.17 16.45 -6.34
CA LYS A 186 12.71 15.49 -5.33
C LYS A 186 12.90 14.06 -5.85
N LYS A 187 13.33 13.16 -4.97
CA LYS A 187 13.45 11.74 -5.25
C LYS A 187 12.68 10.94 -4.23
N THR A 188 11.96 9.92 -4.70
CA THR A 188 11.20 9.03 -3.81
C THR A 188 11.24 7.60 -4.30
N VAL A 189 10.89 6.67 -3.41
CA VAL A 189 10.77 5.25 -3.72
C VAL A 189 9.43 4.78 -3.23
N ILE A 190 8.61 4.26 -4.14
CA ILE A 190 7.30 3.72 -3.81
C ILE A 190 7.22 2.25 -4.18
N LEU A 191 6.35 1.52 -3.50
CA LEU A 191 5.96 0.16 -3.86
C LEU A 191 4.47 0.15 -4.22
N PRO A 192 4.12 0.24 -5.51
CA PRO A 192 2.74 0.11 -5.96
C PRO A 192 2.39 -1.37 -6.15
N ILE A 193 1.31 -1.81 -5.51
CA ILE A 193 0.76 -3.16 -5.62
C ILE A 193 -0.64 -3.07 -6.19
N LEU A 194 -0.91 -3.83 -7.24
CA LEU A 194 -2.26 -3.98 -7.77
C LEU A 194 -2.92 -5.22 -7.22
N TYR A 195 -4.07 -5.01 -6.62
CA TYR A 195 -4.96 -6.08 -6.23
C TYR A 195 -6.34 -5.78 -6.79
N LYS A 196 -6.73 -6.54 -7.83
CA LYS A 196 -7.91 -6.27 -8.67
C LYS A 196 -7.81 -4.85 -9.28
N ASP A 197 -8.81 -3.99 -9.09
CA ASP A 197 -8.87 -2.63 -9.63
C ASP A 197 -8.43 -1.54 -8.64
N ILE A 198 -7.80 -1.94 -7.53
CA ILE A 198 -7.28 -1.04 -6.50
C ILE A 198 -5.74 -1.11 -6.53
N MET A 199 -5.11 0.06 -6.53
CA MET A 199 -3.67 0.21 -6.33
C MET A 199 -3.38 0.60 -4.90
N TYR A 200 -2.53 -0.17 -4.23
CA TYR A 200 -2.01 0.13 -2.91
C TYR A 200 -0.60 0.69 -3.10
N ILE A 201 -0.38 1.95 -2.74
CA ILE A 201 0.96 2.53 -2.69
C ILE A 201 1.47 2.44 -1.26
N PHE A 202 2.47 1.59 -1.05
CA PHE A 202 3.19 1.50 0.22
C PHE A 202 4.36 2.48 0.18
N ASP A 203 4.35 3.45 1.10
CA ASP A 203 5.53 4.24 1.42
C ASP A 203 6.43 3.38 2.31
N VAL A 204 7.56 2.95 1.75
CA VAL A 204 8.54 2.10 2.45
C VAL A 204 9.50 2.92 3.32
N ASN A 205 9.08 4.12 3.76
CA ASN A 205 9.82 4.89 4.75
C ASN A 205 9.70 4.20 6.14
N PRO A 206 10.81 3.70 6.72
CA PRO A 206 10.78 2.84 7.89
C PRO A 206 10.20 3.50 9.16
N SER A 207 10.08 4.83 9.23
CA SER A 207 9.63 5.53 10.44
C SER A 207 8.14 5.44 10.75
N TRP A 208 7.27 5.22 9.74
CA TRP A 208 5.81 5.21 9.92
C TRP A 208 5.20 3.81 10.06
N SER A 209 6.00 2.78 9.80
CA SER A 209 5.55 1.39 9.63
C SER A 209 6.16 0.43 10.63
N THR A 210 6.79 0.89 11.73
CA THR A 210 7.31 -0.01 12.76
C THR A 210 6.19 -0.55 13.63
N PHE A 211 6.08 -1.87 13.66
CA PHE A 211 5.22 -2.60 14.57
C PHE A 211 6.06 -3.48 15.46
N ASN A 212 5.75 -3.46 16.74
CA ASN A 212 6.43 -4.28 17.73
C ASN A 212 5.50 -5.40 18.18
N LEU A 213 6.06 -6.60 18.35
CA LEU A 213 5.35 -7.69 19.03
C LEU A 213 5.04 -7.22 20.45
N ALA A 214 3.77 -7.19 20.82
CA ALA A 214 3.37 -6.84 22.16
C ALA A 214 3.70 -7.99 23.11
N GLU A 215 4.38 -7.70 24.23
CA GLU A 215 4.78 -8.70 25.23
C GLU A 215 3.59 -9.43 25.87
N LYS A 216 2.40 -8.83 25.81
CA LYS A 216 1.14 -9.39 26.32
C LYS A 216 -0.02 -8.95 25.45
N THR A 217 -0.93 -9.88 25.12
CA THR A 217 -2.25 -9.53 24.57
C THR A 217 -3.05 -8.79 25.64
N PRO A 218 -3.45 -7.52 25.42
CA PRO A 218 -4.18 -6.80 26.45
C PRO A 218 -5.56 -7.45 26.68
N THR A 219 -6.01 -7.47 27.93
CA THR A 219 -7.30 -8.07 28.32
C THR A 219 -8.37 -7.00 28.50
N TYR A 220 -9.66 -7.40 28.55
CA TYR A 220 -10.77 -6.49 28.88
C TYR A 220 -10.61 -5.77 30.23
N LYS A 221 -9.91 -6.39 31.18
CA LYS A 221 -9.55 -5.77 32.46
C LYS A 221 -8.47 -4.70 32.29
N ASP A 222 -7.44 -4.99 31.50
CA ASP A 222 -6.41 -4.01 31.14
C ASP A 222 -7.05 -2.81 30.39
N TYR A 223 -8.06 -3.06 29.54
CA TYR A 223 -8.85 -2.04 28.84
C TYR A 223 -9.68 -1.14 29.78
N LYS A 224 -10.39 -1.71 30.76
CA LYS A 224 -11.16 -0.91 31.74
C LYS A 224 -10.27 -0.02 32.60
N GLN A 225 -9.09 -0.52 33.00
CA GLN A 225 -8.16 0.21 33.86
C GLN A 225 -7.50 1.39 33.15
N ALA A 226 -7.13 1.26 31.87
CA ALA A 226 -6.54 2.35 31.09
C ALA A 226 -7.50 3.54 30.89
N LEU A 227 -8.82 3.30 30.89
CA LEU A 227 -9.85 4.30 30.59
C LEU A 227 -10.46 4.97 31.83
N ASN A 228 -10.01 4.63 33.05
CA ASN A 228 -10.69 5.05 34.30
C ASN A 228 -12.20 4.74 34.33
N LEU A 229 -12.67 3.76 33.54
CA LEU A 229 -14.07 3.34 33.53
C LEU A 229 -14.27 2.33 34.68
N LYS A 230 -14.96 2.76 35.74
CA LYS A 230 -15.39 1.87 36.84
C LYS A 230 -16.30 0.76 36.33
#